data_AF-A0A3S1KE60-F1
#
_entry.id   AF-A0A3S1KE60-F1
#
_cell.length_a   1.000
_cell.length_b   1.000
_cell.length_c   1.000
_cell.angle_alpha   90.00
_cell.angle_beta   90.00
_cell.angle_gamma   90.00
#
_symmetry.space_group_name_H-M   'P 1'
#
loop_
_entity.id
_entity.type
_entity.pdbx_description
1 polymer ?
#
loop_
_entity_poly.entity_id
_entity_poly.type
_entity_poly.pdbx_seq_one_letter_code
_entity_poly.pdbx_strand_id
1 'polypeptide(L)'
;MAQPETAKADVDKLRTNEKKWTKALMATGWSAFPNIIIEKQQALGLDALDMNIIIHLVQYWWLPDNLPHPSVETIAKAIGVTPRTIQKRIAALEALKLLGREERRNTPNGSMTNRYHFDGLIEAAKPFALEKAAEIKKAAEERSNRLKRKKPQLVVDNDA
;
A
#
# COMPACT_ATOMS: atom_id res chain seq x y z
N MET A 1 -23.54 -6.25 -4.69
CA MET A 1 -23.90 -4.84 -4.98
C MET A 1 -23.30 -3.98 -3.87
N ALA A 2 -22.43 -3.02 -4.19
CA ALA A 2 -21.86 -2.13 -3.16
C ALA A 2 -22.94 -1.22 -2.58
N GLN A 3 -22.92 -1.00 -1.27
CA GLN A 3 -23.92 -0.17 -0.59
C GLN A 3 -23.79 1.31 -1.02
N PRO A 4 -24.91 2.06 -1.12
CA PRO A 4 -24.91 3.42 -1.68
C PRO A 4 -24.07 4.45 -0.91
N GLU A 5 -23.78 4.21 0.38
CA GLU A 5 -22.91 5.08 1.19
C GLU A 5 -21.43 4.91 0.86
N THR A 6 -20.96 3.69 0.56
CA THR A 6 -19.54 3.45 0.23
C THR A 6 -19.18 4.11 -1.10
N ALA A 7 -20.10 4.04 -2.08
CA ALA A 7 -19.93 4.68 -3.38
C ALA A 7 -19.77 6.21 -3.28
N LYS A 8 -20.52 6.89 -2.40
CA LYS A 8 -20.38 8.34 -2.18
C LYS A 8 -19.02 8.68 -1.55
N ALA A 9 -18.61 7.93 -0.53
CA ALA A 9 -17.33 8.15 0.15
C ALA A 9 -16.13 7.95 -0.80
N ASP A 10 -16.21 6.98 -1.71
CA ASP A 10 -15.13 6.71 -2.67
C ASP A 10 -15.02 7.80 -3.76
N VAL A 11 -16.16 8.34 -4.22
CA VAL A 11 -16.17 9.49 -5.13
C VAL A 11 -15.56 10.74 -4.48
N ASP A 12 -15.86 11.01 -3.20
CA ASP A 12 -15.31 12.17 -2.50
C ASP A 12 -13.80 12.02 -2.21
N LYS A 13 -13.32 10.81 -1.93
CA LYS A 13 -11.89 10.51 -1.87
C LYS A 13 -11.21 10.74 -3.22
N LEU A 14 -11.81 10.27 -4.31
CA LEU A 14 -11.27 10.49 -5.65
C LEU A 14 -11.17 11.99 -5.98
N ARG A 15 -12.23 12.77 -5.72
CA ARG A 15 -12.22 14.24 -5.89
C ARG A 15 -11.16 14.92 -5.04
N THR A 16 -10.92 14.43 -3.82
CA THR A 16 -9.86 14.95 -2.95
C THR A 16 -8.47 14.65 -3.53
N ASN A 17 -8.26 13.44 -4.05
CA ASN A 17 -7.01 13.08 -4.72
C ASN A 17 -6.80 13.88 -6.01
N GLU A 18 -7.85 14.12 -6.81
CA GLU A 18 -7.78 14.98 -7.99
C GLU A 18 -7.42 16.43 -7.64
N LYS A 19 -7.90 16.96 -6.52
CA LYS A 19 -7.49 18.29 -6.03
C LYS A 19 -6.00 18.32 -5.66
N LYS A 20 -5.47 17.21 -5.13
CA LYS A 20 -4.06 17.09 -4.73
C LYS A 20 -3.12 16.90 -5.91
N TRP A 21 -3.47 16.02 -6.84
CA TRP A 21 -2.59 15.54 -7.91
C TRP A 21 -3.02 15.95 -9.31
N THR A 22 -4.08 16.75 -9.44
CA THR A 22 -4.75 17.08 -10.71
C THR A 22 -5.49 15.90 -11.34
N LYS A 23 -6.50 16.22 -12.16
CA LYS A 23 -7.25 15.21 -12.93
C LYS A 23 -6.36 14.47 -13.94
N ALA A 24 -5.38 15.15 -14.52
CA ALA A 24 -4.52 14.57 -15.55
C ALA A 24 -3.69 13.40 -15.00
N LEU A 25 -3.09 13.54 -13.82
CA LEU A 25 -2.30 12.46 -13.20
C LEU A 25 -3.19 11.33 -12.68
N MET A 26 -4.39 11.64 -12.18
CA MET A 26 -5.31 10.60 -11.70
C MET A 26 -5.93 9.80 -12.85
N ALA A 27 -6.10 10.41 -14.03
CA ALA A 27 -6.70 9.78 -15.21
C ALA A 27 -5.82 8.67 -15.82
N THR A 28 -4.49 8.73 -15.64
CA THR A 28 -3.55 7.71 -16.12
C THR A 28 -3.51 6.45 -15.25
N GLY A 29 -4.30 6.42 -14.18
CA GLY A 29 -4.30 5.33 -13.20
C GLY A 29 -3.41 5.66 -12.00
N TRP A 30 -3.77 5.04 -10.87
CA TRP A 30 -3.05 5.15 -9.61
C TRP A 30 -3.10 3.79 -8.91
N SER A 31 -2.07 3.48 -8.14
CA SER A 31 -2.01 2.24 -7.36
C SER A 31 -2.19 2.55 -5.88
N ALA A 32 -3.06 1.80 -5.21
CA ALA A 32 -3.17 1.86 -3.77
C ALA A 32 -1.95 1.17 -3.14
N PHE A 33 -1.20 1.89 -2.32
CA PHE A 33 -0.06 1.35 -1.58
C PHE A 33 -0.21 1.63 -0.08
N PRO A 34 -0.16 0.61 0.80
CA PRO A 34 -0.30 0.81 2.24
C PRO A 34 0.82 1.68 2.83
N ASN A 35 0.46 2.82 3.41
CA ASN A 35 1.43 3.74 4.04
C ASN A 35 2.27 3.06 5.14
N ILE A 36 1.73 2.06 5.84
CA ILE A 36 2.44 1.35 6.89
C ILE A 36 3.72 0.67 6.38
N ILE A 37 3.73 0.20 5.12
CA ILE A 37 4.91 -0.42 4.50
C ILE A 37 5.99 0.64 4.27
N ILE A 38 5.61 1.85 3.84
CA ILE A 38 6.53 2.98 3.68
C ILE A 38 7.14 3.35 5.04
N GLU A 39 6.29 3.52 6.05
CA GLU A 39 6.72 3.96 7.38
C GLU A 39 7.60 2.94 8.09
N LYS A 40 7.32 1.65 7.89
CA LYS A 40 8.02 0.54 8.55
C LYS A 40 9.02 -0.15 7.61
N GLN A 41 9.44 0.52 6.52
CA GLN A 41 10.38 -0.07 5.55
C GLN A 41 11.63 -0.66 6.22
N GLN A 42 12.23 0.06 7.16
CA GLN A 42 13.45 -0.37 7.86
C GLN A 42 13.16 -1.56 8.79
N ALA A 43 12.03 -1.53 9.48
CA ALA A 43 11.61 -2.62 10.36
C ALA A 43 11.28 -3.90 9.58
N LEU A 44 10.84 -3.77 8.33
CA LEU A 44 10.64 -4.86 7.39
C LEU A 44 11.94 -5.33 6.73
N GLY A 45 13.08 -4.67 6.99
CA GLY A 45 14.37 -5.00 6.37
C GLY A 45 14.47 -4.59 4.90
N LEU A 46 13.59 -3.69 4.43
CA LEU A 46 13.56 -3.21 3.06
C LEU A 46 14.56 -2.06 2.87
N ASP A 47 15.38 -2.17 1.83
CA ASP A 47 16.23 -1.08 1.35
C ASP A 47 15.48 -0.17 0.36
N ALA A 48 16.05 0.98 0.04
CA ALA A 48 15.47 1.94 -0.91
C ALA A 48 15.22 1.30 -2.29
N LEU A 49 16.12 0.43 -2.75
CA LEU A 49 15.92 -0.30 -4.01
C LEU A 49 14.79 -1.32 -3.93
N ASP A 50 14.63 -2.00 -2.78
CA ASP A 50 13.55 -2.96 -2.61
C ASP A 50 12.18 -2.26 -2.64
N MET A 51 12.08 -1.12 -1.96
CA MET A 51 10.88 -0.30 -1.97
C MET A 51 10.51 0.15 -3.39
N ASN A 52 11.49 0.62 -4.17
CA ASN A 52 11.25 1.00 -5.57
C ASN A 52 10.81 -0.20 -6.42
N ILE A 53 11.42 -1.37 -6.24
CA ILE A 53 11.01 -2.60 -6.94
C ILE A 53 9.56 -2.95 -6.59
N ILE A 54 9.20 -2.93 -5.30
CA ILE A 54 7.85 -3.22 -4.82
C ILE A 54 6.84 -2.25 -5.45
N ILE A 55 7.12 -0.94 -5.45
CA ILE A 55 6.23 0.08 -6.04
C ILE A 55 6.02 -0.18 -7.54
N HIS A 56 7.09 -0.47 -8.28
CA HIS A 56 6.97 -0.81 -9.69
C HIS A 56 6.19 -2.10 -9.91
N LEU A 57 6.36 -3.13 -9.07
CA LEU A 57 5.58 -4.36 -9.16
C LEU A 57 4.09 -4.11 -8.88
N VAL A 58 3.77 -3.30 -7.85
CA VAL A 58 2.39 -2.92 -7.49
C VAL A 58 1.69 -2.18 -8.62
N GLN A 59 2.41 -1.38 -9.41
CA GLN A 59 1.84 -0.73 -10.61
C GLN A 59 1.26 -1.74 -11.62
N TYR A 60 1.80 -2.96 -11.69
CA TYR A 60 1.31 -4.01 -12.59
C TYR A 60 0.25 -4.91 -11.94
N TRP A 61 -0.08 -4.71 -10.66
CA TRP A 61 -1.04 -5.52 -9.91
C TRP A 61 -2.42 -4.84 -9.87
N TRP A 62 -3.20 -5.04 -10.93
CA TRP A 62 -4.49 -4.36 -11.12
C TRP A 62 -5.68 -5.10 -10.50
N LEU A 63 -5.61 -6.44 -10.44
CA LEU A 63 -6.63 -7.30 -9.88
C LEU A 63 -5.96 -8.29 -8.91
N PRO A 64 -6.62 -8.65 -7.79
CA PRO A 64 -6.07 -9.65 -6.86
C PRO A 64 -5.65 -10.95 -7.57
N ASP A 65 -6.47 -11.41 -8.51
CA ASP A 65 -6.25 -12.66 -9.26
C ASP A 65 -5.22 -12.54 -10.39
N ASN A 66 -4.77 -11.32 -10.72
CA ASN A 66 -3.80 -11.08 -11.78
C ASN A 66 -2.46 -10.60 -11.20
N LEU A 67 -1.67 -11.55 -10.73
CA LEU A 67 -0.36 -11.28 -10.17
C LEU A 67 0.53 -10.47 -11.13
N PRO A 68 1.29 -9.49 -10.61
CA PRO A 68 2.17 -8.68 -11.43
C PRO A 68 3.25 -9.55 -12.05
N HIS A 69 3.49 -9.34 -13.35
CA HIS A 69 4.48 -10.10 -14.13
C HIS A 69 5.30 -9.24 -15.09
N PRO A 70 5.79 -8.04 -14.69
CA PRO A 70 6.73 -7.29 -15.51
C PRO A 70 8.07 -8.04 -15.62
N SER A 71 8.78 -7.81 -16.71
CA SER A 71 10.14 -8.35 -16.87
C SER A 71 11.12 -7.64 -15.94
N VAL A 72 12.19 -8.36 -15.56
CA VAL A 72 13.31 -7.77 -14.80
C VAL A 72 13.90 -6.57 -15.55
N GLU A 73 14.00 -6.65 -16.87
CA GLU A 73 14.53 -5.58 -17.72
C GLU A 73 13.66 -4.32 -17.68
N THR A 74 12.33 -4.48 -17.69
CA THR A 74 11.38 -3.38 -17.57
C THR A 74 11.56 -2.63 -16.26
N ILE A 75 11.66 -3.36 -15.14
CA ILE A 75 11.90 -2.77 -13.81
C ILE A 75 13.27 -2.09 -13.77
N ALA A 76 14.31 -2.77 -14.27
CA ALA A 76 15.67 -2.26 -14.28
C ALA A 76 15.78 -0.94 -15.05
N LYS A 77 15.15 -0.86 -16.24
CA LYS A 77 15.09 0.35 -17.06
C LYS A 77 14.33 1.48 -16.36
N ALA A 78 13.21 1.17 -15.71
CA ALA A 78 12.42 2.18 -15.00
C ALA A 78 13.17 2.78 -13.80
N ILE A 79 13.89 1.94 -13.05
CA ILE A 79 14.68 2.36 -11.87
C ILE A 79 16.03 2.98 -12.29
N GLY A 80 16.57 2.64 -13.46
CA GLY A 80 17.87 3.11 -13.95
C GLY A 80 19.05 2.31 -13.43
N VAL A 81 18.88 1.00 -13.25
CA VAL A 81 19.93 0.07 -12.76
C VAL A 81 20.09 -1.12 -13.70
N THR A 82 21.11 -1.96 -13.46
CA THR A 82 21.30 -3.18 -14.26
C THR A 82 20.26 -4.25 -13.92
N PRO A 83 19.86 -5.13 -14.87
CA PRO A 83 19.00 -6.27 -14.59
C PRO A 83 19.56 -7.19 -13.49
N ARG A 84 20.89 -7.32 -13.42
CA ARG A 84 21.57 -8.10 -12.38
C ARG A 84 21.32 -7.55 -10.98
N THR A 85 21.26 -6.23 -10.82
CA THR A 85 20.92 -5.57 -9.55
C THR A 85 19.50 -5.96 -9.12
N ILE A 86 18.53 -5.86 -10.03
CA ILE A 86 17.13 -6.21 -9.75
C ILE A 86 17.00 -7.69 -9.36
N GLN A 87 17.66 -8.60 -10.09
CA GLN A 87 17.66 -10.04 -9.75
C GLN A 87 18.21 -10.29 -8.34
N LYS A 88 19.31 -9.63 -7.97
CA LYS A 88 19.89 -9.76 -6.62
C LYS A 88 18.94 -9.26 -5.54
N ARG A 89 18.26 -8.13 -5.77
CA ARG A 89 17.28 -7.58 -4.82
C ARG A 89 16.04 -8.45 -4.69
N ILE A 90 15.51 -8.98 -5.80
CA ILE A 90 14.40 -9.95 -5.77
C ILE A 90 14.80 -11.19 -4.97
N ALA A 91 15.99 -11.75 -5.19
CA ALA A 91 16.48 -12.89 -4.40
C ALA A 91 16.62 -12.56 -2.91
N ALA A 92 17.03 -11.34 -2.56
CA ALA A 92 17.07 -10.89 -1.17
C ALA A 92 15.67 -10.79 -0.56
N LEU A 93 14.69 -10.28 -1.31
CA LEU A 93 13.28 -10.21 -0.89
C LEU A 93 12.66 -11.60 -0.71
N GLU A 94 13.01 -12.56 -1.57
CA GLU A 94 12.63 -13.98 -1.42
C GLU A 94 13.26 -14.59 -0.16
N ALA A 95 14.54 -14.31 0.11
CA ALA A 95 15.23 -14.78 1.31
C ALA A 95 14.61 -14.21 2.60
N LEU A 96 14.14 -12.96 2.56
CA LEU A 96 13.37 -12.34 3.65
C LEU A 96 11.91 -12.83 3.72
N LYS A 97 11.48 -13.70 2.80
CA LYS A 97 10.09 -14.18 2.66
C LYS A 97 9.07 -13.05 2.46
N LEU A 98 9.49 -11.91 1.91
CA LEU A 98 8.63 -10.78 1.62
C LEU A 98 8.02 -10.86 0.22
N LEU A 99 8.72 -11.49 -0.71
CA LEU A 99 8.27 -11.65 -2.09
C LEU A 99 8.38 -13.12 -2.49
N GLY A 100 7.32 -13.65 -3.11
CA GLY A 100 7.35 -14.95 -3.77
C GLY A 100 7.48 -14.81 -5.28
N ARG A 101 8.11 -15.78 -5.94
CA ARG A 101 8.25 -15.81 -7.40
C ARG A 101 7.76 -17.13 -7.96
N GLU A 102 6.83 -17.04 -8.89
CA GLU A 102 6.35 -18.18 -9.66
C GLU A 102 6.96 -18.09 -11.06
N GLU A 103 7.90 -18.99 -11.32
CA GLU A 103 8.53 -19.12 -12.64
C GLU A 103 7.51 -19.63 -13.65
N ARG A 104 7.37 -18.92 -14.76
CA ARG A 104 6.50 -19.34 -15.86
C ARG A 104 7.37 -19.82 -17.01
N ARG A 105 7.16 -21.07 -17.43
CA ARG A 105 7.81 -21.67 -18.61
C ARG A 105 6.73 -22.02 -19.63
N ASN A 106 6.90 -21.55 -20.86
CA ASN A 106 5.95 -21.83 -21.94
C ASN A 106 6.39 -23.06 -22.76
N THR A 107 7.70 -23.30 -22.84
CA THR A 107 8.32 -24.45 -23.49
C THR A 107 9.58 -24.86 -22.70
N PRO A 108 10.17 -26.05 -22.95
CA PRO A 108 11.38 -26.49 -22.25
C PRO A 108 12.54 -25.47 -22.30
N ASN A 109 12.59 -24.63 -23.34
CA ASN A 109 13.60 -23.59 -23.54
C ASN A 109 13.05 -22.15 -23.49
N GLY A 110 11.74 -21.96 -23.31
CA GLY A 110 11.07 -20.66 -23.36
C GLY A 110 10.70 -20.13 -21.99
N SER A 111 11.48 -19.15 -21.49
CA SER A 111 11.16 -18.43 -20.26
C SER A 111 10.09 -17.37 -20.52
N MET A 112 9.04 -17.33 -19.72
CA MET A 112 8.12 -16.18 -19.64
C MET A 112 8.53 -15.27 -18.49
N THR A 113 7.88 -14.11 -18.38
CA THR A 113 8.04 -13.26 -17.20
C THR A 113 7.45 -13.94 -15.97
N ASN A 114 8.19 -13.84 -14.86
CA ASN A 114 7.79 -14.41 -13.58
C ASN A 114 6.58 -13.67 -13.02
N ARG A 115 5.75 -14.38 -12.26
CA ARG A 115 4.72 -13.76 -11.41
C ARG A 115 5.28 -13.52 -10.03
N TYR A 116 4.94 -12.38 -9.43
CA TYR A 116 5.40 -12.01 -8.10
C TYR A 116 4.24 -11.98 -7.10
N HIS A 117 4.44 -12.63 -5.97
CA HIS A 117 3.47 -12.78 -4.88
C HIS A 117 3.85 -11.87 -3.71
N PHE A 118 2.90 -11.13 -3.16
CA PHE A 118 3.11 -10.20 -2.05
C PHE A 118 2.62 -10.71 -0.69
N ASP A 119 2.14 -11.96 -0.61
CA ASP A 119 1.55 -12.50 0.62
C ASP A 119 2.49 -12.40 1.81
N GLY A 120 3.78 -12.66 1.58
CA GLY A 120 4.82 -12.53 2.59
C GLY A 120 4.99 -11.11 3.14
N LEU A 121 5.01 -10.11 2.25
CA LEU A 121 5.07 -8.69 2.62
C LEU A 121 3.81 -8.27 3.38
N ILE A 122 2.64 -8.72 2.95
CA ILE A 122 1.35 -8.39 3.60
C ILE A 122 1.32 -8.95 5.02
N GLU A 123 1.68 -10.23 5.19
CA GLU A 123 1.72 -10.86 6.52
C GLU A 123 2.80 -10.23 7.42
N ALA A 124 3.96 -9.86 6.88
CA ALA A 124 4.99 -9.15 7.64
C ALA A 124 4.56 -7.74 8.07
N ALA A 125 3.79 -7.02 7.24
CA ALA A 125 3.35 -5.65 7.52
C ALA A 125 2.12 -5.57 8.44
N LYS A 126 1.32 -6.63 8.49
CA LYS A 126 0.02 -6.67 9.20
C LYS A 126 0.11 -6.39 10.70
N PRO A 127 1.08 -6.91 11.48
CA PRO A 127 1.21 -6.57 12.90
C PRO A 127 1.40 -5.06 13.13
N PHE A 128 2.26 -4.41 12.33
CA PHE A 128 2.48 -2.97 12.44
C PHE A 128 1.23 -2.16 12.10
N ALA A 129 0.42 -2.65 11.15
CA ALA A 129 -0.84 -2.01 10.80
C ALA A 129 -1.85 -2.07 11.95
N LEU A 130 -1.94 -3.22 12.64
CA LEU A 130 -2.82 -3.41 13.79
C LEU A 130 -2.40 -2.54 14.98
N GLU A 131 -1.10 -2.49 15.29
CA GLU A 131 -0.53 -1.62 16.33
C GLU A 131 -0.87 -0.16 16.05
N LYS A 132 -0.59 0.32 14.84
CA LYS A 132 -0.88 1.71 14.46
C LYS A 132 -2.39 2.02 14.49
N ALA A 133 -3.23 1.09 14.07
CA ALA A 133 -4.68 1.26 14.14
C ALA A 133 -5.17 1.41 15.60
N ALA A 134 -4.59 0.64 16.53
CA ALA A 134 -4.90 0.74 17.94
C ALA A 134 -4.46 2.09 18.53
N GLU A 135 -3.26 2.58 18.17
CA GLU A 135 -2.78 3.91 18.57
C GLU A 135 -3.69 5.03 18.08
N ILE A 136 -4.11 4.98 16.81
CA ILE A 136 -5.01 5.97 16.21
C ILE A 136 -6.36 5.97 16.95
N LYS A 137 -6.91 4.79 17.26
CA LYS A 137 -8.17 4.66 17.98
C LYS A 137 -8.07 5.25 19.38
N LYS A 138 -7.01 4.92 20.13
CA LYS A 138 -6.76 5.47 21.47
C LYS A 138 -6.63 7.00 21.44
N ALA A 139 -5.86 7.54 20.50
CA ALA A 139 -5.70 8.98 20.34
C ALA A 139 -7.04 9.68 20.00
N ALA A 140 -7.89 9.05 19.19
CA ALA A 140 -9.22 9.57 18.87
C ALA A 140 -10.16 9.56 20.10
N GLU A 141 -10.14 8.50 20.89
CA GLU A 141 -10.90 8.39 22.14
C GLU A 141 -10.47 9.45 23.16
N GLU A 142 -9.17 9.62 23.38
CA GLU A 142 -8.61 10.67 24.25
C GLU A 142 -9.01 12.08 23.78
N ARG A 143 -8.95 12.33 22.46
CA ARG A 143 -9.40 13.60 21.87
C ARG A 143 -10.89 13.84 22.13
N SER A 144 -11.72 12.81 21.97
CA SER A 144 -13.17 12.90 22.20
C SER A 144 -13.49 13.16 23.68
N ASN A 145 -12.79 12.49 24.60
CA ASN A 145 -12.96 12.67 26.04
C ASN A 145 -12.52 14.07 26.48
N ARG A 146 -11.44 14.60 25.89
CA ARG A 146 -11.00 15.99 26.13
C ARG A 146 -12.05 17.01 25.66
N LEU A 147 -12.68 16.79 24.51
CA LEU A 147 -13.74 17.65 24.00
C LEU A 147 -15.00 17.60 24.89
N LYS A 148 -15.38 16.41 25.37
CA LYS A 148 -16.50 16.24 26.31
C LYS A 148 -16.27 16.98 27.64
N ARG A 149 -15.06 16.90 28.20
CA ARG A 149 -14.69 17.59 29.46
C ARG A 149 -14.73 19.12 29.37
N LYS A 150 -14.50 19.70 28.18
CA LYS A 150 -14.45 21.15 27.97
C LYS A 150 -15.80 21.78 27.59
N LYS A 151 -16.88 21.00 27.48
CA LYS A 151 -18.20 21.53 27.11
C LYS A 151 -18.90 22.05 28.38
N PRO A 152 -19.06 23.38 28.58
CA PRO A 152 -19.83 23.88 29.70
C PRO A 152 -21.27 23.40 29.57
N GLN A 153 -21.84 22.85 30.65
CA GLN A 153 -23.27 22.60 30.72
C GLN A 153 -23.96 23.95 31.02
N LEU A 154 -24.82 24.41 30.12
CA LEU A 154 -25.77 25.47 30.45
C LEU A 154 -26.80 24.86 31.41
N VAL A 155 -26.70 25.20 32.68
CA VAL A 155 -27.80 25.05 33.64
C VAL A 155 -28.64 26.30 33.48
N VAL A 156 -29.81 26.17 32.87
CA VAL A 156 -30.80 27.24 32.82
C VAL A 156 -31.76 26.95 33.96
N ASP A 157 -31.53 27.59 35.11
CA ASP A 157 -32.50 27.60 36.20
C ASP A 157 -33.66 28.49 35.76
N ASN A 158 -34.82 27.87 35.51
CA ASN A 158 -36.01 28.54 34.99
C ASN A 158 -37.04 28.84 36.11
N ASP A 159 -36.60 28.84 37.37
CA ASP A 159 -37.44 29.14 38.53
C ASP A 159 -37.08 30.52 39.10
N ALA A 160 -37.68 31.59 38.54
CA ALA A 160 -37.78 32.92 39.13
C ALA A 160 -38.97 33.70 38.54
#